data_AF-A0AAU5GAZ3-F1
#
_entry.id   AF-A0AAU5GAZ3-F1
#
_cell.length_a   1.000
_cell.length_b   1.000
_cell.length_c   1.000
_cell.angle_alpha   90.00
_cell.angle_beta   90.00
_cell.angle_gamma   90.00
#
_symmetry.space_group_name_H-M   'P 1'
#
loop_
_entity.id
_entity.type
_entity.pdbx_description
1 polymer ?
#
loop_
_entity_poly.entity_id
_entity_poly.type
_entity_poly.pdbx_seq_one_letter_code
_entity_poly.pdbx_strand_id
1 'polypeptide(L)'
;MGIIHALLRCVLGTFAPGTGRRRAGTRLFEPGPGRESEASSTATGPLPAPRSPYSLDTGTPLDGAASPLVRPYLVAVEREQARQSRRRLALILAADFGIDLDRHVVGAEQVVAG
;
A
#
# COMPACT_ATOMS: atom_id res chain seq x y z
N MET A 1 -22.97 14.93 -27.23
CA MET A 1 -21.95 14.29 -26.36
C MET A 1 -21.10 15.40 -25.73
N GLY A 2 -21.57 15.98 -24.63
CA GLY A 2 -21.03 17.24 -24.08
C GLY A 2 -19.71 17.09 -23.30
N ILE A 3 -19.06 18.23 -23.04
CA ILE A 3 -17.81 18.38 -22.28
C ILE A 3 -17.83 17.62 -20.94
N ILE A 4 -18.98 17.55 -20.29
CA ILE A 4 -19.18 16.81 -19.04
C ILE A 4 -18.84 15.31 -19.20
N HIS A 5 -19.23 14.69 -20.31
CA HIS A 5 -18.90 13.28 -20.56
C HIS A 5 -17.42 13.08 -20.89
N ALA A 6 -16.79 14.02 -21.57
CA ALA A 6 -15.36 13.99 -21.86
C ALA A 6 -14.54 14.11 -20.56
N LEU A 7 -14.94 15.03 -19.68
CA LEU A 7 -14.34 15.20 -18.35
C LEU A 7 -14.56 13.96 -17.48
N LEU A 8 -15.77 13.39 -17.45
CA LEU A 8 -16.06 12.15 -16.72
C LEU A 8 -15.18 11.00 -17.19
N ARG A 9 -15.02 10.79 -18.52
CA ARG A 9 -14.16 9.74 -19.06
C ARG A 9 -12.68 10.00 -18.76
N CYS A 10 -12.24 11.25 -18.78
CA CYS A 10 -10.87 11.62 -18.46
C CYS A 10 -10.55 11.33 -16.98
N VAL A 11 -11.42 11.77 -16.07
CA VAL A 11 -11.31 11.49 -14.63
C VAL A 11 -11.34 9.97 -14.38
N LEU A 12 -12.33 9.24 -14.91
CA LEU A 12 -12.39 7.78 -14.75
C LEU A 12 -11.16 7.05 -15.32
N GLY A 13 -10.59 7.50 -16.44
CA GLY A 13 -9.38 6.92 -17.03
C GLY A 13 -8.10 7.16 -16.22
N THR A 14 -8.02 8.30 -15.53
CA THR A 14 -6.87 8.64 -14.66
C THR A 14 -6.97 8.04 -13.25
N PHE A 15 -8.19 7.78 -12.76
CA PHE A 15 -8.45 7.32 -11.39
C PHE A 15 -8.89 5.86 -11.28
N ALA A 16 -9.27 5.20 -12.37
CA ALA A 16 -9.42 3.76 -12.33
C ALA A 16 -8.05 3.19 -11.99
N PRO A 17 -7.89 2.52 -10.83
CA PRO A 17 -6.72 1.67 -10.65
C PRO A 17 -6.69 0.79 -11.88
N GLY A 18 -5.53 0.61 -12.52
CA GLY A 18 -5.33 -0.55 -13.38
C GLY A 18 -5.63 -1.73 -12.48
N THR A 19 -6.88 -2.22 -12.51
CA THR A 19 -7.32 -3.24 -11.57
C THR A 19 -6.35 -4.37 -11.84
N GLY A 20 -5.50 -4.64 -10.85
CA GLY A 20 -4.48 -5.68 -10.90
C GLY A 20 -5.13 -7.06 -10.89
N ARG A 21 -6.19 -7.26 -11.67
CA ARG A 21 -6.84 -8.54 -11.95
C ARG A 21 -5.93 -9.50 -12.71
N ARG A 22 -4.71 -9.10 -13.05
CA ARG A 22 -3.66 -10.04 -13.47
C ARG A 22 -3.01 -10.83 -12.32
N ARG A 23 -3.39 -10.60 -11.06
CA ARG A 23 -3.11 -11.54 -9.95
C ARG A 23 -4.36 -11.99 -9.21
N ALA A 24 -5.52 -12.01 -9.88
CA ALA A 24 -6.65 -12.85 -9.47
C ALA A 24 -6.49 -14.29 -10.01
N GLY A 25 -5.27 -14.79 -9.90
CA GLY A 25 -4.90 -16.19 -10.14
C GLY A 25 -4.25 -16.75 -8.88
N THR A 26 -4.80 -16.39 -7.72
CA THR A 26 -4.72 -17.24 -6.55
C THR A 26 -5.33 -18.56 -6.97
N ARG A 27 -4.50 -19.58 -7.19
CA ARG A 27 -4.95 -20.94 -6.90
C ARG A 27 -5.53 -20.86 -5.50
N LEU A 28 -6.85 -21.04 -5.41
CA LEU A 28 -7.50 -21.38 -4.17
C LEU A 28 -6.77 -22.63 -3.70
N PHE A 29 -5.88 -22.48 -2.72
CA PHE A 29 -5.53 -23.61 -1.89
C PHE A 29 -6.80 -23.88 -1.09
N GLU A 30 -7.55 -24.87 -1.55
CA GLU A 30 -8.70 -25.39 -0.85
C GLU A 30 -8.16 -26.17 0.37
N PRO A 31 -8.40 -25.74 1.62
CA PRO A 31 -8.22 -26.61 2.75
C PRO A 31 -9.38 -27.62 2.70
N GLY A 32 -9.15 -28.75 2.02
CA GLY A 32 -10.10 -29.84 2.00
C GLY A 32 -10.41 -30.31 3.43
N PRO A 33 -11.68 -30.66 3.74
CA PRO A 33 -12.05 -31.07 5.08
C PRO A 33 -11.44 -32.45 5.36
N GLY A 34 -10.71 -32.54 6.48
CA GLY A 34 -10.40 -33.80 7.13
C GLY A 34 -9.60 -34.80 6.28
N ARG A 35 -8.32 -34.51 6.10
CA ARG A 35 -7.33 -35.59 6.12
C ARG A 35 -6.41 -35.27 7.28
N GLU A 36 -6.35 -36.22 8.20
CA GLU A 36 -5.40 -36.25 9.30
C GLU A 36 -4.07 -35.69 8.81
N SER A 37 -3.47 -34.85 9.64
CA SER A 37 -2.10 -34.40 9.49
C SER A 37 -1.18 -35.62 9.49
N GLU A 38 -1.11 -36.35 8.37
CA GLU A 38 0.08 -37.03 7.94
C GLU A 38 1.11 -35.92 7.85
N ALA A 39 1.84 -35.78 8.96
CA ALA A 39 3.14 -35.16 8.99
C ALA A 39 3.79 -35.48 7.65
N SER A 40 4.09 -34.44 6.87
CA SER A 40 4.93 -34.60 5.70
C SER A 40 6.29 -35.03 6.21
N SER A 41 6.44 -36.32 6.51
CA SER A 41 7.70 -37.02 6.51
C SER A 41 8.09 -37.24 5.05
N THR A 42 8.17 -36.14 4.30
CA THR A 42 9.09 -36.11 3.18
C THR A 42 10.46 -36.26 3.82
N ALA A 43 11.00 -37.47 3.71
CA ALA A 43 12.25 -37.93 4.32
C ALA A 43 13.26 -36.79 4.47
N THR A 44 13.38 -36.29 5.69
CA THR A 44 14.29 -35.20 6.03
C THR A 44 15.70 -35.77 6.08
N GLY A 45 16.34 -35.86 4.93
CA GLY A 45 17.79 -35.88 4.89
C GLY A 45 18.31 -34.60 5.59
N PRO A 46 19.45 -34.65 6.29
CA PRO A 46 20.04 -33.46 6.87
C PRO A 46 20.22 -32.39 5.80
N LEU A 47 19.75 -31.17 6.06
CA LEU A 47 20.08 -30.04 5.20
C LEU A 47 21.60 -29.87 5.17
N PRO A 48 22.20 -29.57 4.00
CA PRO A 48 23.62 -29.31 3.93
C PRO A 48 23.98 -28.15 4.86
N ALA A 49 25.15 -28.25 5.51
CA ALA A 49 25.65 -27.22 6.38
C ALA A 49 25.62 -25.86 5.66
N PRO A 50 25.06 -24.81 6.29
CA PRO A 50 25.08 -23.47 5.75
C PRO A 50 26.52 -23.07 5.38
N ARG A 51 26.73 -22.60 4.13
CA ARG A 51 28.06 -22.27 3.60
C ARG A 51 28.40 -20.79 3.71
N SER A 52 27.46 -19.96 4.15
CA SER A 52 27.66 -18.52 4.25
C SER A 52 28.38 -18.18 5.54
N PRO A 53 29.41 -17.32 5.53
CA PRO A 53 30.04 -16.85 6.76
C PRO A 53 29.03 -16.18 7.72
N TYR A 54 27.91 -15.64 7.21
CA TYR A 54 26.85 -15.00 8.00
C TYR A 54 25.76 -15.96 8.48
N SER A 55 25.86 -17.25 8.15
CA SER A 55 24.86 -18.25 8.58
C SER A 55 25.17 -18.85 9.97
N LEU A 56 26.25 -18.40 10.61
CA LEU A 56 26.57 -18.80 11.99
C LEU A 56 25.72 -18.06 13.02
N ASP A 57 25.14 -16.90 12.66
CA ASP A 57 24.26 -16.10 13.51
C ASP A 57 22.82 -16.67 13.61
N THR A 58 22.60 -17.90 13.12
CA THR A 58 21.29 -18.59 13.16
C THR A 58 20.76 -18.81 14.59
N GLY A 59 21.63 -18.74 15.60
CA GLY A 59 21.25 -18.90 17.02
C GLY A 59 20.53 -17.70 17.63
N THR A 60 20.59 -16.52 16.99
CA THR A 60 19.87 -15.33 17.48
C THR A 60 18.75 -15.01 16.50
N PRO A 61 17.49 -15.34 16.82
CA PRO A 61 16.36 -14.94 16.00
C PRO A 61 16.38 -13.42 15.81
N LEU A 62 16.31 -12.96 14.56
CA LEU A 62 16.15 -11.54 14.29
C LEU A 62 14.79 -11.10 14.86
N ASP A 63 14.82 -10.19 15.83
CA ASP A 63 13.59 -9.60 16.35
C ASP A 63 13.00 -8.64 15.30
N GLY A 64 11.95 -9.12 14.61
CA GLY A 64 11.20 -8.33 13.65
C GLY A 64 10.45 -7.15 14.29
N ALA A 65 10.21 -7.17 15.61
CA ALA A 65 9.64 -6.02 16.31
C ALA A 65 10.69 -4.92 16.55
N ALA A 66 11.97 -5.29 16.72
CA ALA A 66 13.08 -4.35 16.84
C ALA A 66 13.49 -3.71 15.49
N SER A 67 13.07 -4.28 14.35
CA SER A 67 13.39 -3.77 13.01
C SER A 67 12.11 -3.49 12.19
N PRO A 68 11.61 -2.25 12.17
CA PRO A 68 10.40 -1.93 11.43
C PRO A 68 10.65 -2.13 9.93
N LEU A 69 9.79 -2.91 9.28
CA LEU A 69 9.81 -3.13 7.83
C LEU A 69 9.34 -1.87 7.09
N VAL A 70 10.18 -0.84 7.06
CA VAL A 70 9.94 0.36 6.27
C VAL A 70 10.14 0.03 4.80
N ARG A 71 9.15 0.34 3.97
CA ARG A 71 9.25 0.27 2.51
C ARG A 71 9.39 1.70 1.97
N PRO A 72 10.61 2.22 1.73
CA PRO A 72 10.82 3.63 1.41
C PRO A 72 9.99 4.14 0.21
N TYR A 73 9.82 3.28 -0.80
CA TYR A 73 9.05 3.61 -1.99
C TYR A 73 7.54 3.65 -1.75
N LEU A 74 7.02 2.90 -0.77
CA LEU A 74 5.61 3.01 -0.38
C LEU A 74 5.33 4.33 0.31
N VAL A 75 6.24 4.80 1.16
CA VAL A 75 6.07 6.08 1.89
C VAL A 75 5.88 7.23 0.90
N ALA A 76 6.62 7.25 -0.21
CA ALA A 76 6.45 8.25 -1.26
C ALA A 76 5.07 8.16 -1.93
N VAL A 77 4.61 6.95 -2.24
CA VAL A 77 3.31 6.70 -2.87
C VAL A 77 2.16 7.10 -1.93
N GLU A 78 2.22 6.73 -0.66
CA GLU A 78 1.20 7.07 0.35
C GLU A 78 1.10 8.58 0.55
N ARG A 79 2.24 9.28 0.58
CA ARG A 79 2.27 10.75 0.65
C ARG A 79 1.59 11.40 -0.55
N GLU A 80 1.84 10.89 -1.75
CA GLU A 80 1.20 11.41 -2.95
C GLU A 80 -0.30 11.12 -2.96
N GLN A 81 -0.71 9.92 -2.57
CA GLN A 81 -2.13 9.56 -2.43
C GLN A 81 -2.85 10.46 -1.40
N ALA A 82 -2.20 10.75 -0.27
CA ALA A 82 -2.75 11.65 0.75
C ALA A 82 -2.90 13.10 0.23
N ARG A 83 -1.96 13.58 -0.60
CA ARG A 83 -2.11 14.89 -1.25
C ARG A 83 -3.27 14.92 -2.23
N GLN A 84 -3.40 13.86 -3.03
CA GLN A 84 -4.47 13.75 -4.02
C GLN A 84 -5.85 13.63 -3.34
N SER A 85 -5.97 12.86 -2.27
CA SER A 85 -7.22 12.74 -1.51
C SER A 85 -7.62 14.08 -0.88
N ARG A 86 -6.65 14.82 -0.34
CA ARG A 86 -6.88 16.17 0.22
C ARG A 86 -7.36 17.16 -0.84
N ARG A 87 -6.72 17.20 -2.01
CA ARG A 87 -7.15 18.07 -3.13
C ARG A 87 -8.55 17.72 -3.61
N ARG A 88 -8.88 16.42 -3.71
CA ARG A 88 -10.22 15.98 -4.08
C ARG A 88 -11.26 16.45 -3.08
N LEU A 89 -10.95 16.32 -1.79
CA LEU A 89 -11.82 16.80 -0.72
C LEU A 89 -11.99 18.32 -0.80
N ALA A 90 -10.92 19.08 -1.01
CA ALA A 90 -10.96 20.53 -1.18
C ALA A 90 -11.88 20.94 -2.34
N LEU A 91 -11.78 20.25 -3.50
CA LEU A 91 -12.64 20.53 -4.65
C LEU A 91 -14.12 20.25 -4.38
N ILE A 92 -14.43 19.13 -3.70
CA ILE A 92 -15.82 18.78 -3.34
C ILE A 92 -16.39 19.83 -2.39
N LEU A 93 -15.62 20.18 -1.35
CA LEU A 93 -16.04 21.20 -0.39
C LEU A 93 -16.23 22.58 -1.03
N ALA A 94 -15.37 22.95 -1.97
CA ALA A 94 -15.51 24.22 -2.69
C ALA A 94 -16.74 24.22 -3.60
N ALA A 95 -17.01 23.12 -4.31
CA ALA A 95 -18.12 23.03 -5.27
C ALA A 95 -19.49 22.97 -4.57
N ASP A 96 -19.61 22.13 -3.54
CA ASP A 96 -20.91 21.85 -2.91
C ASP A 96 -21.23 22.79 -1.75
N PHE A 97 -20.19 23.31 -1.07
CA PHE A 97 -20.34 24.10 0.15
C PHE A 97 -19.65 25.47 0.08
N GLY A 98 -18.90 25.79 -0.99
CA GLY A 98 -18.15 27.04 -1.09
C GLY A 98 -16.94 27.13 -0.16
N ILE A 99 -16.49 26.01 0.43
CA ILE A 99 -15.37 25.96 1.39
C ILE A 99 -14.09 25.57 0.66
N ASP A 100 -13.14 26.51 0.52
CA ASP A 100 -11.85 26.29 -0.14
C ASP A 100 -10.72 26.02 0.87
N LEU A 101 -10.35 24.75 1.00
CA LEU A 101 -9.27 24.31 1.91
C LEU A 101 -7.85 24.62 1.38
N ASP A 102 -7.69 24.89 0.09
CA ASP A 102 -6.37 25.12 -0.51
C ASP A 102 -5.94 26.58 -0.35
N ARG A 103 -6.90 27.52 -0.26
CA ARG A 103 -6.63 28.94 0.03
C ARG A 103 -6.07 29.19 1.44
N HIS A 104 -6.39 28.32 2.40
CA HIS A 104 -5.97 28.51 3.80
C HIS A 104 -4.49 28.20 4.09
N VAL A 105 -3.75 27.64 3.13
CA VAL A 105 -2.29 27.38 3.29
C VAL A 105 -1.45 28.64 3.04
N VAL A 106 -1.99 29.65 2.34
CA VAL A 106 -1.26 30.91 2.02
C VAL A 106 -1.27 31.90 3.19
N GLY A 107 -2.09 31.70 4.23
CA GLY A 107 -2.24 32.63 5.37
C GLY A 107 -1.60 32.20 6.69
N ALA A 108 -1.07 30.98 6.80
CA ALA A 108 -0.59 30.44 8.08
C ALA A 108 0.79 30.97 8.52
N GLU A 109 1.56 31.62 7.63
CA GLU A 109 2.83 32.25 7.99
C GLU A 109 2.69 33.68 8.55
N GLN A 110 1.50 34.29 8.52
CA GLN A 110 1.34 35.70 8.96
C GLN A 110 0.95 35.89 10.43
N VAL A 111 0.78 34.83 11.23
CA VAL A 111 0.29 34.95 12.63
C VAL A 111 1.39 34.80 13.69
N VAL A 112 2.67 34.77 13.32
CA VAL A 112 3.81 34.72 14.29
C VAL A 112 4.56 36.06 14.40
N ALA A 113 4.05 37.14 13.81
CA ALA A 113 4.58 38.49 14.02
C ALA A 113 3.50 39.43 14.54
N GLY A 114 3.40 39.54 15.86
CA GLY A 114 2.51 40.47 16.57
C GLY A 114 2.76 40.41 18.07
#